data_AF-A0A0K6ITT5-F1
#
_entry.id   AF-A0A0K6ITT5-F1
#
_cell.length_a   1.000
_cell.length_b   1.000
_cell.length_c   1.000
_cell.angle_alpha   90.00
_cell.angle_beta   90.00
_cell.angle_gamma   90.00
#
_symmetry.space_group_name_H-M   'P 1'
#
loop_
_entity.id
_entity.type
_entity.pdbx_description
1 polymer ?
#
loop_
_entity_poly.entity_id
_entity_poly.type
_entity_poly.pdbx_seq_one_letter_code
_entity_poly.pdbx_strand_id
1 'polypeptide(L)'
;MSEPQAGYLGLAPFLRASLGEGDLPALARQWLDRAGREDTAAAWMNLATALLCLGQTQTALAAQREALSRARTYALPGPDEPAPRLLLLALPGPLSANTPLDCLLEGQGLQLVVHFVDPAVPLAEALPEHDALMLAMGVSEAALPVLAALQERLAGWPRPVLNPPAAIRRTERATLSRLLADAPGVLMPPTRRVPRALLESAAAAGAWPEGLEAPPFLLRPPDSQGGHGLARIDTGEALAAYLAAQPEGEFFLTRYVDYAGQDGRFRKIRVALVGGRVFPVHLAVSEHWMVHYVNAGMYGDAAKRAEEAAFFRAFPEFAQRHAPAFSALSERLGLDYVCVDLAETADGRLLIFEADPAMVAHAMEPGAEFAYRREGIAPLREAFVGWVRARREGWG
;
A
#
# COMPACT_ATOMS: atom_id res chain seq x y z
N MET A 1 -11.79 16.54 -37.26
CA MET A 1 -12.48 16.13 -36.02
C MET A 1 -11.43 16.09 -34.94
N SER A 2 -11.50 16.96 -33.93
CA SER A 2 -10.60 16.92 -32.77
C SER A 2 -10.81 15.59 -32.05
N GLU A 3 -9.73 14.86 -31.74
CA GLU A 3 -9.82 13.74 -30.79
C GLU A 3 -10.46 14.27 -29.49
N PRO A 4 -11.39 13.51 -28.87
CA PRO A 4 -11.94 13.90 -27.59
C PRO A 4 -10.81 14.07 -26.58
N GLN A 5 -10.90 15.13 -25.75
CA GLN A 5 -9.95 15.38 -24.67
C GLN A 5 -9.92 14.16 -23.76
N ALA A 6 -8.74 13.58 -23.58
CA ALA A 6 -8.63 12.36 -22.80
C ALA A 6 -8.77 12.67 -21.30
N GLY A 7 -9.67 11.97 -20.62
CA GLY A 7 -9.85 12.07 -19.18
C GLY A 7 -8.66 11.52 -18.39
N TYR A 8 -8.69 11.70 -17.07
CA TYR A 8 -7.74 11.04 -16.18
C TYR A 8 -7.98 9.54 -16.18
N LEU A 9 -6.91 8.74 -16.32
CA LEU A 9 -7.02 7.29 -16.48
C LEU A 9 -6.82 6.49 -15.19
N GLY A 10 -6.25 7.09 -14.15
CA GLY A 10 -5.78 6.35 -12.97
C GLY A 10 -4.44 5.67 -13.18
N LEU A 11 -4.08 4.78 -12.26
CA LEU A 11 -2.88 3.95 -12.27
C LEU A 11 -3.05 2.67 -13.09
N ALA A 12 -4.27 2.08 -13.09
CA ALA A 12 -4.54 0.76 -13.63
C ALA A 12 -3.96 0.49 -15.05
N PRO A 13 -4.15 1.37 -16.07
CA PRO A 13 -3.62 1.12 -17.40
C PRO A 13 -2.08 1.14 -17.46
N PHE A 14 -1.44 2.00 -16.67
CA PHE A 14 0.01 2.11 -16.61
C PHE A 14 0.63 0.93 -15.84
N LEU A 15 -0.04 0.45 -14.79
CA LEU A 15 0.36 -0.75 -14.08
C LEU A 15 0.29 -1.98 -14.99
N ARG A 16 -0.79 -2.16 -15.76
CA ARG A 16 -0.90 -3.22 -16.78
C ARG A 16 0.25 -3.19 -17.79
N ALA A 17 0.54 -2.02 -18.35
CA ALA A 17 1.67 -1.85 -19.27
C ALA A 17 3.02 -2.20 -18.60
N SER A 18 3.19 -1.89 -17.31
CA SER A 18 4.41 -2.26 -16.56
C SER A 18 4.55 -3.77 -16.30
N LEU A 19 3.43 -4.49 -16.30
CA LEU A 19 3.37 -5.94 -16.09
C LEU A 19 3.49 -6.76 -17.39
N GLY A 20 3.65 -6.08 -18.54
CA GLY A 20 3.84 -6.72 -19.84
C GLY A 20 2.63 -6.65 -20.79
N GLU A 21 1.51 -6.05 -20.38
CA GLU A 21 0.37 -5.78 -21.28
C GLU A 21 0.58 -4.47 -22.07
N GLY A 22 1.68 -4.39 -22.83
CA GLY A 22 1.99 -3.24 -23.69
C GLY A 22 3.42 -2.71 -23.51
N ASP A 23 3.63 -1.46 -23.93
CA ASP A 23 4.92 -0.76 -23.87
C ASP A 23 4.75 0.51 -23.02
N LEU A 24 5.09 0.42 -21.73
CA LEU A 24 5.02 1.54 -20.79
C LEU A 24 5.87 2.75 -21.25
N PRO A 25 7.13 2.58 -21.71
CA PRO A 25 7.88 3.67 -22.32
C PRO A 25 7.18 4.35 -23.51
N ALA A 26 6.55 3.59 -24.40
CA ALA A 26 5.77 4.17 -25.51
C ALA A 26 4.54 4.92 -25.02
N LEU A 27 3.82 4.37 -24.05
CA LEU A 27 2.67 5.03 -23.43
C LEU A 27 3.07 6.34 -22.76
N ALA A 28 4.21 6.37 -22.04
CA ALA A 28 4.73 7.60 -21.43
C ALA A 28 5.08 8.66 -22.48
N ARG A 29 5.68 8.28 -23.62
CA ARG A 29 5.95 9.20 -24.74
C ARG A 29 4.67 9.78 -25.33
N GLN A 30 3.64 8.96 -25.51
CA GLN A 30 2.33 9.44 -26.00
C GLN A 30 1.72 10.47 -25.05
N TRP A 31 1.80 10.26 -23.74
CA TRP A 31 1.32 11.23 -22.75
C TRP A 31 2.18 12.47 -22.64
N LEU A 32 3.48 12.38 -22.90
CA LEU A 32 4.36 13.54 -22.98
C LEU A 32 3.93 14.45 -24.15
N ASP A 33 3.75 13.86 -25.33
CA ASP A 33 3.30 14.59 -26.52
C ASP A 33 1.91 15.19 -26.30
N ARG A 34 0.97 14.43 -25.71
CA ARG A 34 -0.38 14.94 -25.39
C ARG A 34 -0.35 16.06 -24.36
N ALA A 35 0.41 15.93 -23.27
CA ALA A 35 0.53 16.99 -22.27
C ALA A 35 1.07 18.29 -22.89
N GLY A 36 2.06 18.19 -23.78
CA GLY A 36 2.60 19.36 -24.49
C GLY A 36 1.63 20.00 -25.50
N ARG A 37 0.76 19.22 -26.15
CA ARG A 37 -0.21 19.74 -27.14
C ARG A 37 -1.52 20.22 -26.53
N GLU A 38 -2.06 19.47 -25.58
CA GLU A 38 -3.40 19.72 -25.00
C GLU A 38 -3.31 20.64 -23.78
N ASP A 39 -2.20 20.58 -23.02
CA ASP A 39 -1.95 21.36 -21.80
C ASP A 39 -3.06 21.28 -20.73
N THR A 40 -3.67 20.10 -20.61
CA THR A 40 -4.80 19.87 -19.69
C THR A 40 -4.34 19.22 -18.40
N ALA A 41 -5.06 19.47 -17.29
CA ALA A 41 -4.76 18.86 -16.00
C ALA A 41 -4.72 17.32 -16.06
N ALA A 42 -5.63 16.71 -16.82
CA ALA A 42 -5.70 15.26 -17.00
C ALA A 42 -4.50 14.71 -17.77
N ALA A 43 -4.08 15.37 -18.87
CA ALA A 43 -2.92 14.95 -19.64
C ALA A 43 -1.64 15.01 -18.80
N TRP A 44 -1.43 16.09 -18.05
CA TRP A 44 -0.30 16.21 -17.11
C TRP A 44 -0.33 15.15 -16.01
N MET A 45 -1.52 14.84 -15.46
CA MET A 45 -1.63 13.81 -14.41
C MET A 45 -1.38 12.41 -14.97
N ASN A 46 -1.86 12.10 -16.18
CA ASN A 46 -1.59 10.83 -16.86
C ASN A 46 -0.08 10.67 -17.18
N LEU A 47 0.58 11.75 -17.64
CA LEU A 47 2.03 11.77 -17.82
C LEU A 47 2.76 11.52 -16.49
N ALA A 48 2.36 12.21 -15.42
CA ALA A 48 2.95 12.02 -14.09
C ALA A 48 2.86 10.55 -13.63
N THR A 49 1.68 9.93 -13.76
CA THR A 49 1.48 8.52 -13.41
C THR A 49 2.38 7.60 -14.25
N ALA A 50 2.46 7.80 -15.57
CA ALA A 50 3.31 7.01 -16.45
C ALA A 50 4.80 7.11 -16.07
N LEU A 51 5.28 8.32 -15.79
CA LEU A 51 6.66 8.57 -15.38
C LEU A 51 6.98 7.97 -14.01
N LEU A 52 6.02 7.99 -13.07
CA LEU A 52 6.17 7.29 -11.79
C LEU A 52 6.30 5.77 -11.99
N CYS A 53 5.50 5.17 -12.87
CA CYS A 53 5.64 3.74 -13.20
C CYS A 53 7.00 3.41 -13.85
N LEU A 54 7.62 4.36 -14.56
CA LEU A 54 8.97 4.23 -15.11
C LEU A 54 10.09 4.50 -14.09
N GLY A 55 9.76 4.84 -12.84
CA GLY A 55 10.74 5.20 -11.81
C GLY A 55 11.38 6.58 -12.00
N GLN A 56 10.84 7.43 -12.89
CA GLN A 56 11.36 8.78 -13.15
C GLN A 56 10.80 9.80 -12.15
N THR A 57 10.99 9.55 -10.85
CA THR A 57 10.29 10.22 -9.75
C THR A 57 10.37 11.75 -9.81
N GLN A 58 11.55 12.33 -10.00
CA GLN A 58 11.71 13.79 -9.98
C GLN A 58 10.89 14.49 -11.09
N THR A 59 10.99 13.99 -12.32
CA THR A 59 10.25 14.52 -13.48
C THR A 59 8.75 14.27 -13.32
N ALA A 60 8.38 13.09 -12.81
CA ALA A 60 7.00 12.74 -12.58
C ALA A 60 6.32 13.66 -11.55
N LEU A 61 7.01 13.98 -10.45
CA LEU A 61 6.51 14.92 -9.44
C LEU A 61 6.43 16.36 -9.97
N ALA A 62 7.29 16.74 -10.93
CA ALA A 62 7.13 18.02 -11.62
C ALA A 62 5.87 18.06 -12.49
N ALA A 63 5.64 17.02 -13.31
CA ALA A 63 4.41 16.89 -14.09
C ALA A 63 3.15 16.84 -13.20
N GLN A 64 3.23 16.18 -12.04
CA GLN A 64 2.13 16.14 -11.07
C GLN A 64 1.82 17.53 -10.51
N ARG A 65 2.84 18.34 -10.19
CA ARG A 65 2.63 19.73 -9.76
C ARG A 65 1.95 20.57 -10.84
N GLU A 66 2.36 20.41 -12.10
CA GLU A 66 1.70 21.08 -13.23
C GLU A 66 0.22 20.67 -13.33
N ALA A 67 -0.09 19.38 -13.20
CA ALA A 67 -1.46 18.90 -13.18
C ALA A 67 -2.29 19.54 -12.04
N LEU A 68 -1.74 19.52 -10.81
CA LEU A 68 -2.42 19.99 -9.61
C LEU A 68 -2.58 21.51 -9.52
N SER A 69 -1.75 22.27 -10.23
CA SER A 69 -1.93 23.72 -10.37
C SER A 69 -3.17 24.10 -11.21
N ARG A 70 -3.65 23.17 -12.04
CA ARG A 70 -4.78 23.36 -12.96
C ARG A 70 -6.08 22.77 -12.41
N ALA A 71 -6.03 21.57 -11.83
CA ALA A 71 -7.16 20.93 -11.18
C ALA A 71 -6.69 19.95 -10.10
N ARG A 72 -7.46 19.80 -9.02
CA ARG A 72 -7.16 18.85 -7.94
C ARG A 72 -8.11 17.67 -7.85
N THR A 73 -9.24 17.75 -8.56
CA THR A 73 -10.28 16.73 -8.58
C THR A 73 -10.32 16.04 -9.93
N TYR A 74 -10.24 14.71 -9.94
CA TYR A 74 -10.22 13.89 -11.13
C TYR A 74 -11.22 12.74 -11.00
N ALA A 75 -12.11 12.61 -11.98
CA ALA A 75 -12.95 11.42 -12.11
C ALA A 75 -12.17 10.33 -12.84
N LEU A 76 -12.22 9.10 -12.30
CA LEU A 76 -11.67 7.93 -12.95
C LEU A 76 -12.72 7.33 -13.91
N PRO A 77 -12.29 6.55 -14.93
CA PRO A 77 -13.21 5.73 -15.69
C PRO A 77 -14.00 4.81 -14.75
N GLY A 78 -15.31 4.75 -14.93
CA GLY A 78 -16.23 4.05 -14.03
C GLY A 78 -17.39 3.41 -14.79
N PRO A 79 -18.33 2.77 -14.07
CA PRO A 79 -19.45 2.08 -14.69
C PRO A 79 -20.40 3.08 -15.37
N ASP A 80 -21.00 2.66 -16.49
CA ASP A 80 -22.02 3.44 -17.22
C ASP A 80 -23.36 3.51 -16.47
N GLU A 81 -23.60 2.59 -15.52
CA GLU A 81 -24.82 2.51 -14.72
C GLU A 81 -24.74 3.36 -13.43
N PRO A 82 -25.90 3.75 -12.84
CA PRO A 82 -25.92 4.43 -11.55
C PRO A 82 -25.21 3.61 -10.47
N ALA A 83 -24.06 4.12 -10.01
CA ALA A 83 -23.26 3.50 -8.95
C ALA A 83 -22.95 4.53 -7.86
N PRO A 84 -22.77 4.11 -6.59
CA PRO A 84 -22.35 5.02 -5.53
C PRO A 84 -21.04 5.71 -5.89
N ARG A 85 -20.95 7.00 -5.56
CA ARG A 85 -19.74 7.77 -5.76
C ARG A 85 -18.88 7.78 -4.50
N LEU A 86 -17.67 7.25 -4.62
CA LEU A 86 -16.66 7.26 -3.59
C LEU A 86 -15.62 8.35 -3.89
N LEU A 87 -15.53 9.34 -2.98
CA LEU A 87 -14.52 10.39 -3.04
C LEU A 87 -13.26 9.94 -2.29
N LEU A 88 -12.12 9.90 -2.98
CA LEU A 88 -10.81 9.56 -2.40
C LEU A 88 -10.04 10.84 -2.10
N LEU A 89 -9.73 11.08 -0.83
CA LEU A 89 -8.78 12.12 -0.44
C LEU A 89 -7.36 11.57 -0.55
N ALA A 90 -6.61 12.08 -1.53
CA ALA A 90 -5.26 11.64 -1.86
C ALA A 90 -4.21 12.70 -1.53
N LEU A 91 -2.99 12.28 -1.21
CA LEU A 91 -1.82 13.15 -1.12
C LEU A 91 -1.10 13.23 -2.48
N PRO A 92 -0.64 14.42 -2.89
CA PRO A 92 0.39 14.51 -3.94
C PRO A 92 1.64 13.74 -3.52
N GLY A 93 2.28 13.04 -4.45
CA GLY A 93 3.44 12.21 -4.14
C GLY A 93 3.62 10.98 -5.03
N PRO A 94 4.49 10.04 -4.61
CA PRO A 94 4.74 8.79 -5.33
C PRO A 94 3.52 7.87 -5.35
N LEU A 95 3.57 6.81 -6.17
CA LEU A 95 2.47 5.83 -6.28
C LEU A 95 2.11 5.18 -4.95
N SER A 96 3.09 4.99 -4.06
CA SER A 96 2.90 4.40 -2.74
C SER A 96 2.26 5.34 -1.72
N ALA A 97 1.97 6.59 -2.08
CA ALA A 97 1.37 7.54 -1.15
C ALA A 97 -0.12 7.26 -0.89
N ASN A 98 -0.82 6.63 -1.84
CA ASN A 98 -2.28 6.50 -1.83
C ASN A 98 -2.75 5.10 -2.23
N THR A 99 -3.91 4.68 -1.72
CA THR A 99 -4.61 3.46 -2.10
C THR A 99 -5.00 3.50 -3.58
N PRO A 100 -4.46 2.62 -4.44
CA PRO A 100 -4.79 2.57 -5.86
C PRO A 100 -6.07 1.74 -6.10
N LEU A 101 -7.22 2.25 -5.65
CA LEU A 101 -8.49 1.51 -5.75
C LEU A 101 -8.94 1.25 -7.19
N ASP A 102 -8.51 2.06 -8.15
CA ASP A 102 -8.73 1.78 -9.57
C ASP A 102 -8.05 0.48 -10.00
N CYS A 103 -6.94 0.08 -9.36
CA CYS A 103 -6.31 -1.21 -9.61
C CYS A 103 -7.07 -2.41 -9.04
N LEU A 104 -7.87 -2.20 -7.98
CA LEU A 104 -8.73 -3.24 -7.42
C LEU A 104 -10.06 -3.34 -8.19
N LEU A 105 -10.64 -2.19 -8.54
CA LEU A 105 -12.01 -2.11 -9.03
C LEU A 105 -12.10 -2.17 -10.55
N GLU A 106 -11.09 -1.69 -11.28
CA GLU A 106 -11.04 -1.69 -12.75
C GLU A 106 -12.35 -1.20 -13.40
N GLY A 107 -12.88 -0.08 -12.89
CA GLY A 107 -14.11 0.55 -13.40
C GLY A 107 -15.41 -0.12 -12.97
N GLN A 108 -15.38 -1.02 -11.98
CA GLN A 108 -16.57 -1.79 -11.58
C GLN A 108 -17.17 -1.32 -10.25
N GLY A 109 -18.51 -1.28 -10.19
CA GLY A 109 -19.29 -1.22 -8.96
C GLY A 109 -19.40 0.14 -8.26
N LEU A 110 -18.42 1.04 -8.45
CA LEU A 110 -18.36 2.38 -7.85
C LEU A 110 -17.87 3.43 -8.86
N GLN A 111 -18.38 4.65 -8.76
CA GLN A 111 -17.79 5.82 -9.40
C GLN A 111 -16.68 6.36 -8.50
N LEU A 112 -15.42 6.31 -8.94
CA LEU A 112 -14.29 6.83 -8.18
C LEU A 112 -13.97 8.26 -8.60
N VAL A 113 -13.86 9.15 -7.61
CA VAL A 113 -13.37 10.51 -7.79
C VAL A 113 -12.20 10.72 -6.86
N VAL A 114 -11.05 11.13 -7.37
CA VAL A 114 -9.86 11.43 -6.58
C VAL A 114 -9.76 12.94 -6.39
N HIS A 115 -9.66 13.40 -5.16
CA HIS A 115 -9.31 14.77 -4.82
C HIS A 115 -7.96 14.79 -4.12
N PHE A 116 -6.97 15.40 -4.75
CA PHE A 116 -5.65 15.60 -4.18
C PHE A 116 -5.69 16.77 -3.20
N VAL A 117 -5.52 16.53 -1.89
CA VAL A 117 -5.56 17.60 -0.88
C VAL A 117 -4.31 18.48 -0.98
N ASP A 118 -4.46 19.78 -0.75
CA ASP A 118 -3.31 20.67 -0.55
C ASP A 118 -2.74 20.40 0.85
N PRO A 119 -1.47 19.95 0.99
CA PRO A 119 -0.89 19.66 2.29
C PRO A 119 -0.84 20.88 3.23
N ALA A 120 -0.74 22.10 2.69
CA ALA A 120 -0.68 23.32 3.49
C ALA A 120 -2.06 23.73 4.01
N VAL A 121 -3.12 23.49 3.23
CA VAL A 121 -4.50 23.86 3.56
C VAL A 121 -5.51 22.77 3.12
N PRO A 122 -5.53 21.60 3.81
CA PRO A 122 -6.40 20.49 3.39
C PRO A 122 -7.88 20.87 3.38
N LEU A 123 -8.61 20.49 2.34
CA LEU A 123 -10.04 20.83 2.16
C LEU A 123 -10.33 22.33 2.17
N ALA A 124 -9.47 23.15 1.56
CA ALA A 124 -9.76 24.56 1.30
C ALA A 124 -10.83 24.74 0.20
N GLU A 125 -10.91 23.79 -0.72
CA GLU A 125 -11.83 23.82 -1.87
C GLU A 125 -13.13 23.06 -1.56
N ALA A 126 -14.21 23.45 -2.24
CA ALA A 126 -15.45 22.69 -2.20
C ALA A 126 -15.26 21.31 -2.85
N LEU A 127 -15.64 20.25 -2.13
CA LEU A 127 -15.58 18.89 -2.64
C LEU A 127 -16.80 18.57 -3.51
N PRO A 128 -16.64 17.74 -4.56
CA PRO A 128 -17.78 17.29 -5.35
C PRO A 128 -18.77 16.49 -4.48
N GLU A 129 -20.05 16.45 -4.89
CA GLU A 129 -21.02 15.56 -4.26
C GLU A 129 -20.51 14.12 -4.28
N HIS A 130 -20.74 13.38 -3.20
CA HIS A 130 -20.32 11.99 -3.02
C HIS A 130 -21.25 11.29 -2.03
N ASP A 131 -21.31 9.97 -2.13
CA ASP A 131 -22.06 9.12 -1.22
C ASP A 131 -21.23 8.69 0.00
N ALA A 132 -19.91 8.56 -0.19
CA ALA A 132 -18.95 8.29 0.88
C ALA A 132 -17.59 8.91 0.55
N LEU A 133 -16.79 9.16 1.58
CA LEU A 133 -15.44 9.71 1.48
C LEU A 133 -14.46 8.70 2.07
N MET A 134 -13.34 8.44 1.41
CA MET A 134 -12.26 7.60 1.93
C MET A 134 -10.95 8.36 1.90
N LEU A 135 -10.18 8.30 2.99
CA LEU A 135 -8.79 8.73 2.94
C LEU A 135 -7.97 7.62 2.28
N ALA A 136 -7.37 7.93 1.14
CA ALA A 136 -6.54 7.00 0.40
C ALA A 136 -5.08 6.99 0.91
N MET A 137 -4.66 8.00 1.66
CA MET A 137 -3.27 8.16 2.06
C MET A 137 -2.79 7.15 3.11
N GLY A 138 -1.56 6.65 2.94
CA GLY A 138 -0.82 5.90 3.97
C GLY A 138 -0.09 6.81 4.96
N VAL A 139 0.50 6.23 6.01
CA VAL A 139 1.34 6.99 6.95
C VAL A 139 2.70 7.28 6.33
N SER A 140 3.10 8.55 6.38
CA SER A 140 4.44 9.05 6.04
C SER A 140 4.68 10.37 6.79
N GLU A 141 5.93 10.85 6.83
CA GLU A 141 6.24 12.16 7.41
C GLU A 141 5.43 13.29 6.75
N ALA A 142 5.25 13.22 5.42
CA ALA A 142 4.42 14.17 4.68
C ALA A 142 2.92 14.04 5.00
N ALA A 143 2.43 12.84 5.29
CA ALA A 143 1.01 12.61 5.58
C ALA A 143 0.61 13.01 7.00
N LEU A 144 1.52 12.91 7.98
CA LEU A 144 1.17 13.08 9.40
C LEU A 144 0.55 14.46 9.74
N PRO A 145 1.08 15.60 9.27
CA PRO A 145 0.44 16.90 9.49
C PRO A 145 -0.92 17.01 8.80
N VAL A 146 -1.05 16.43 7.60
CA VAL A 146 -2.30 16.45 6.82
C VAL A 146 -3.38 15.62 7.49
N LEU A 147 -3.04 14.42 7.97
CA LEU A 147 -3.96 13.56 8.74
C LEU A 147 -4.45 14.27 10.01
N ALA A 148 -3.57 15.02 10.70
CA ALA A 148 -3.97 15.80 11.87
C ALA A 148 -4.97 16.90 11.51
N ALA A 149 -4.71 17.68 10.45
CA ALA A 149 -5.64 18.72 10.00
C ALA A 149 -6.98 18.15 9.49
N LEU A 150 -6.95 17.01 8.78
CA LEU A 150 -8.16 16.34 8.31
C LEU A 150 -9.00 15.76 9.46
N GLN A 151 -8.39 15.37 10.57
CA GLN A 151 -9.11 14.87 11.74
C GLN A 151 -10.11 15.90 12.29
N GLU A 152 -9.73 17.17 12.29
CA GLU A 152 -10.59 18.26 12.73
C GLU A 152 -11.64 18.60 11.68
N ARG A 153 -11.24 18.69 10.41
CA ARG A 153 -12.14 19.10 9.31
C ARG A 153 -13.21 18.07 8.96
N LEU A 154 -12.93 16.80 9.20
CA LEU A 154 -13.88 15.71 8.96
C LEU A 154 -14.74 15.42 10.21
N ALA A 155 -14.53 16.12 11.33
CA ALA A 155 -15.40 16.03 12.48
C ALA A 155 -16.79 16.56 12.11
N GLY A 156 -17.79 15.67 12.07
CA GLY A 156 -19.15 16.01 11.66
C GLY A 156 -19.35 16.09 10.14
N TRP A 157 -18.45 15.50 9.35
CA TRP A 157 -18.65 15.38 7.90
C TRP A 157 -20.03 14.75 7.58
N PRO A 158 -20.82 15.26 6.62
CA PRO A 158 -22.21 14.85 6.42
C PRO A 158 -22.38 13.50 5.69
N ARG A 159 -21.29 12.80 5.40
CA ARG A 159 -21.25 11.51 4.71
C ARG A 159 -20.34 10.54 5.48
N PRO A 160 -20.46 9.22 5.26
CA PRO A 160 -19.53 8.26 5.84
C PRO A 160 -18.09 8.57 5.46
N VAL A 161 -17.20 8.58 6.45
CA VAL A 161 -15.75 8.66 6.27
C VAL A 161 -15.15 7.28 6.51
N LEU A 162 -14.63 6.66 5.44
CA LEU A 162 -13.88 5.42 5.50
C LEU A 162 -12.40 5.70 5.76
N ASN A 163 -11.76 4.82 6.52
CA ASN A 163 -10.37 4.98 6.97
C ASN A 163 -10.12 6.34 7.62
N PRO A 164 -10.78 6.68 8.73
CA PRO A 164 -10.63 7.98 9.36
C PRO A 164 -9.17 8.25 9.77
N PRO A 165 -8.74 9.54 9.86
CA PRO A 165 -7.34 9.88 10.09
C PRO A 165 -6.71 9.19 11.31
N ALA A 166 -7.43 9.15 12.44
CA ALA A 166 -6.98 8.45 13.65
C ALA A 166 -6.70 6.95 13.44
N ALA A 167 -7.47 6.27 12.58
CA ALA A 167 -7.26 4.86 12.28
C ALA A 167 -6.04 4.65 11.36
N ILE A 168 -5.84 5.51 10.35
CA ILE A 168 -4.65 5.47 9.49
C ILE A 168 -3.38 5.61 10.32
N ARG A 169 -3.34 6.56 11.28
CA ARG A 169 -2.14 6.75 12.13
C ARG A 169 -1.75 5.52 12.94
N ARG A 170 -2.66 4.55 13.15
CA ARG A 170 -2.37 3.29 13.86
C ARG A 170 -1.52 2.31 13.04
N THR A 171 -1.39 2.53 11.73
CA THR A 171 -0.56 1.69 10.86
C THR A 171 0.92 2.06 10.90
N GLU A 172 1.28 3.17 11.54
CA GLU A 172 2.68 3.51 11.81
C GLU A 172 3.37 2.35 12.52
N ARG A 173 4.56 1.94 12.07
CA ARG A 173 5.18 0.66 12.46
C ARG A 173 5.39 0.50 13.96
N ALA A 174 5.90 1.52 14.64
CA ALA A 174 6.10 1.46 16.09
C ALA A 174 4.75 1.36 16.82
N THR A 175 3.78 2.17 16.41
CA THR A 175 2.41 2.17 16.92
C THR A 175 1.72 0.84 16.71
N LEU A 176 1.80 0.27 15.49
CA LEU A 176 1.21 -1.01 15.12
C LEU A 176 1.80 -2.15 15.94
N SER A 177 3.13 -2.21 16.08
CA SER A 177 3.78 -3.25 16.87
C SER A 177 3.35 -3.23 18.34
N ARG A 178 3.16 -2.03 18.93
CA ARG A 178 2.63 -1.88 20.28
C ARG A 178 1.15 -2.26 20.35
N LEU A 179 0.35 -1.88 19.36
CA LEU A 179 -1.07 -2.21 19.30
C LEU A 179 -1.29 -3.72 19.17
N LEU A 180 -0.39 -4.46 18.53
CA LEU A 180 -0.53 -5.90 18.30
C LEU A 180 0.29 -6.78 19.27
N ALA A 181 0.97 -6.19 20.25
CA ALA A 181 1.93 -6.89 21.11
C ALA A 181 1.35 -8.12 21.84
N ASP A 182 0.08 -8.04 22.25
CA ASP A 182 -0.67 -9.10 22.94
C ASP A 182 -1.84 -9.65 22.10
N ALA A 183 -1.83 -9.42 20.77
CA ALA A 183 -2.88 -9.93 19.89
C ALA A 183 -2.79 -11.47 19.78
N PRO A 184 -3.90 -12.22 19.96
CA PRO A 184 -3.89 -13.67 19.92
C PRO A 184 -3.46 -14.19 18.55
N GLY A 185 -2.53 -15.15 18.53
CA GLY A 185 -2.06 -15.77 17.29
C GLY A 185 -1.22 -14.86 16.39
N VAL A 186 -0.84 -13.66 16.87
CA VAL A 186 0.00 -12.70 16.14
C VAL A 186 1.40 -12.71 16.72
N LEU A 187 2.38 -12.58 15.83
CA LEU A 187 3.75 -12.22 16.17
C LEU A 187 4.10 -10.94 15.42
N MET A 188 4.34 -9.85 16.14
CA MET A 188 4.93 -8.64 15.55
C MET A 188 6.00 -8.14 16.52
N PRO A 189 7.29 -8.26 16.20
CA PRO A 189 8.33 -7.82 17.12
C PRO A 189 8.23 -6.31 17.36
N PRO A 190 8.52 -5.84 18.60
CA PRO A 190 8.51 -4.43 18.91
C PRO A 190 9.37 -3.63 17.94
N THR A 191 8.78 -2.61 17.32
CA THR A 191 9.47 -1.72 16.40
C THR A 191 9.67 -0.36 17.06
N ARG A 192 10.88 0.20 16.97
CA ARG A 192 11.23 1.48 17.58
C ARG A 192 11.94 2.38 16.58
N ARG A 193 11.75 3.69 16.71
CA ARG A 193 12.62 4.68 16.05
C ARG A 193 13.86 4.87 16.89
N VAL A 194 15.03 4.79 16.28
CA VAL A 194 16.34 4.94 16.93
C VAL A 194 17.17 6.00 16.20
N PRO A 195 17.76 6.97 16.92
CA PRO A 195 18.66 7.94 16.31
C PRO A 195 19.93 7.27 15.79
N ARG A 196 20.47 7.78 14.67
CA ARG A 196 21.73 7.33 14.09
C ARG A 196 22.88 7.32 15.11
N ALA A 197 23.01 8.38 15.90
CA ALA A 197 24.09 8.52 16.88
C ALA A 197 24.11 7.37 17.91
N LEU A 198 22.94 6.83 18.27
CA LEU A 198 22.85 5.68 19.17
C LEU A 198 23.36 4.41 18.49
N LEU A 199 23.05 4.22 17.21
CA LEU A 199 23.54 3.08 16.42
C LEU A 199 25.06 3.17 16.17
N GLU A 200 25.59 4.35 15.90
CA GLU A 200 27.03 4.58 15.75
C GLU A 200 27.78 4.26 17.06
N SER A 201 27.25 4.71 18.20
CA SER A 201 27.80 4.36 19.52
C SER A 201 27.77 2.86 19.77
N ALA A 202 26.69 2.18 19.39
CA ALA A 202 26.57 0.72 19.53
C ALA A 202 27.58 -0.04 18.66
N ALA A 203 27.76 0.39 17.42
CA ALA A 203 28.74 -0.18 16.50
C ALA A 203 30.17 -0.03 17.03
N ALA A 204 30.51 1.14 17.58
CA ALA A 204 31.84 1.41 18.13
C ALA A 204 32.12 0.63 19.44
N ALA A 205 31.11 0.49 20.31
CA ALA A 205 31.24 -0.22 21.58
C ALA A 205 31.23 -1.75 21.43
N GLY A 206 30.74 -2.28 20.29
CA GLY A 206 30.46 -3.71 20.12
C GLY A 206 29.35 -4.21 21.05
N ALA A 207 28.54 -3.29 21.59
CA ALA A 207 27.48 -3.56 22.54
C ALA A 207 26.18 -2.94 22.04
N TRP A 208 25.09 -3.70 22.12
CA TRP A 208 23.78 -3.26 21.63
C TRP A 208 23.11 -2.35 22.65
N PRO A 209 22.36 -1.32 22.20
CA PRO A 209 21.64 -0.42 23.10
C PRO A 209 20.79 -1.17 24.10
N GLU A 210 20.76 -0.68 25.34
CA GLU A 210 20.01 -1.28 26.43
C GLU A 210 18.51 -1.38 26.07
N GLY A 211 17.92 -2.57 26.25
CA GLY A 211 16.52 -2.83 25.89
C GLY A 211 16.28 -3.26 24.43
N LEU A 212 17.33 -3.55 23.66
CA LEU A 212 17.26 -4.26 22.38
C LEU A 212 17.70 -5.72 22.54
N GLU A 213 17.04 -6.64 21.82
CA GLU A 213 17.52 -8.02 21.69
C GLU A 213 18.82 -8.03 20.88
N ALA A 214 19.72 -8.97 21.17
CA ALA A 214 20.92 -9.21 20.38
C ALA A 214 20.55 -9.52 18.91
N PRO A 215 21.46 -9.25 17.94
CA PRO A 215 21.23 -9.53 16.52
C PRO A 215 20.85 -11.01 16.26
N PRO A 216 20.16 -11.30 15.15
CA PRO A 216 19.89 -10.37 14.05
C PRO A 216 18.71 -9.42 14.28
N PHE A 217 18.87 -8.17 13.83
CA PHE A 217 17.79 -7.18 13.77
C PHE A 217 17.69 -6.57 12.38
N LEU A 218 16.57 -5.91 12.12
CA LEU A 218 16.27 -5.19 10.90
C LEU A 218 16.39 -3.69 11.13
N LEU A 219 17.08 -2.98 10.24
CA LEU A 219 17.10 -1.52 10.15
C LEU A 219 16.46 -1.04 8.86
N ARG A 220 15.68 0.04 8.96
CA ARG A 220 15.00 0.65 7.81
C ARG A 220 14.95 2.17 7.96
N PRO A 221 15.23 2.95 6.90
CA PRO A 221 14.99 4.39 6.91
C PRO A 221 13.49 4.72 7.08
N PRO A 222 13.13 5.87 7.68
CA PRO A 222 11.77 6.41 7.64
C PRO A 222 11.26 6.53 6.20
N ASP A 223 9.94 6.41 6.02
CA ASP A 223 9.22 6.57 4.74
C ASP A 223 9.70 5.67 3.57
N SER A 224 10.65 4.77 3.81
CA SER A 224 11.07 3.81 2.80
C SER A 224 9.95 2.79 2.56
N GLN A 225 9.77 2.38 1.30
CA GLN A 225 8.77 1.41 0.86
C GLN A 225 9.43 0.30 0.04
N GLY A 226 8.74 -0.84 -0.12
CA GLY A 226 9.22 -1.94 -0.99
C GLY A 226 10.61 -2.50 -0.62
N GLY A 227 10.99 -2.44 0.67
CA GLY A 227 12.28 -2.94 1.16
C GLY A 227 13.48 -2.03 0.86
N HIS A 228 13.29 -0.84 0.29
CA HIS A 228 14.40 0.07 0.02
C HIS A 228 15.08 0.51 1.32
N GLY A 229 16.40 0.36 1.40
CA GLY A 229 17.18 0.63 2.61
C GLY A 229 16.94 -0.33 3.78
N LEU A 230 16.07 -1.34 3.63
CA LEU A 230 15.86 -2.37 4.66
C LEU A 230 17.07 -3.31 4.67
N ALA A 231 17.71 -3.48 5.82
CA ALA A 231 18.84 -4.37 5.99
C ALA A 231 18.68 -5.26 7.22
N ARG A 232 19.12 -6.51 7.10
CA ARG A 232 19.38 -7.40 8.23
C ARG A 232 20.80 -7.16 8.71
N ILE A 233 20.94 -6.94 10.01
CA ILE A 233 22.21 -6.65 10.66
C ILE A 233 22.52 -7.79 11.63
N ASP A 234 23.60 -8.51 11.34
CA ASP A 234 24.05 -9.65 12.14
C ASP A 234 25.24 -9.29 13.07
N THR A 235 26.04 -8.28 12.70
CA THR A 235 27.27 -7.90 13.43
C THR A 235 27.43 -6.38 13.56
N GLY A 236 28.27 -5.93 14.48
CA GLY A 236 28.62 -4.51 14.61
C GLY A 236 29.32 -3.94 13.36
N GLU A 237 30.11 -4.76 12.67
CA GLU A 237 30.76 -4.40 11.39
C GLU A 237 29.72 -4.17 10.29
N ALA A 238 28.71 -5.05 10.19
CA ALA A 238 27.60 -4.88 9.27
C ALA A 238 26.79 -3.62 9.59
N LEU A 239 26.61 -3.31 10.88
CA LEU A 239 25.97 -2.06 11.30
C LEU A 239 26.75 -0.84 10.83
N ALA A 240 28.07 -0.80 11.07
CA ALA A 240 28.92 0.31 10.66
C ALA A 240 28.90 0.51 9.14
N ALA A 241 28.99 -0.57 8.37
CA ALA A 241 28.90 -0.53 6.91
C ALA A 241 27.54 -0.02 6.42
N TYR A 242 26.44 -0.47 7.04
CA TYR A 242 25.10 0.00 6.73
C TYR A 242 24.95 1.50 6.97
N LEU A 243 25.36 1.99 8.15
CA LEU A 243 25.28 3.41 8.49
C LEU A 243 26.12 4.28 7.56
N ALA A 244 27.27 3.80 7.09
CA ALA A 244 28.09 4.54 6.12
C ALA A 244 27.39 4.71 4.75
N ALA A 245 26.49 3.78 4.38
CA ALA A 245 25.78 3.79 3.10
C ALA A 245 24.44 4.55 3.14
N GLN A 246 23.89 4.80 4.34
CA GLN A 246 22.59 5.43 4.54
C GLN A 246 22.75 6.84 5.12
N PRO A 247 22.22 7.91 4.48
CA PRO A 247 22.38 9.28 4.96
C PRO A 247 21.44 9.67 6.12
N GLU A 248 20.46 8.85 6.45
CA GLU A 248 19.38 9.21 7.37
C GLU A 248 19.85 9.35 8.82
N GLY A 249 19.22 10.29 9.54
CA GLY A 249 19.53 10.61 10.93
C GLY A 249 18.81 9.72 11.96
N GLU A 250 17.86 8.90 11.53
CA GLU A 250 17.11 7.98 12.36
C GLU A 250 16.64 6.76 11.55
N PHE A 251 16.36 5.66 12.22
CA PHE A 251 15.96 4.40 11.60
C PHE A 251 14.85 3.73 12.42
N PHE A 252 14.00 2.95 11.75
CA PHE A 252 13.21 1.93 12.41
C PHE A 252 14.08 0.70 12.68
N LEU A 253 14.01 0.22 13.92
CA LEU A 253 14.66 -1.00 14.37
C LEU A 253 13.62 -1.98 14.88
N THR A 254 13.71 -3.23 14.42
CA THR A 254 12.89 -4.35 14.91
C THR A 254 13.69 -5.64 14.86
N ARG A 255 13.30 -6.66 15.62
CA ARG A 255 13.99 -7.97 15.60
C ARG A 255 13.77 -8.67 14.27
N TYR A 256 14.80 -9.35 13.75
CA TYR A 256 14.61 -10.29 12.66
C TYR A 256 13.95 -11.58 13.20
N VAL A 257 12.88 -12.02 12.56
CA VAL A 257 12.26 -13.32 12.84
C VAL A 257 12.47 -14.20 11.63
N ASP A 258 13.13 -15.34 11.81
CA ASP A 258 13.22 -16.34 10.77
C ASP A 258 11.86 -17.03 10.61
N TYR A 259 11.32 -16.96 9.39
CA TYR A 259 10.05 -17.54 9.01
C TYR A 259 10.18 -18.45 7.79
N ALA A 260 11.40 -18.93 7.52
CA ALA A 260 11.61 -19.96 6.51
C ALA A 260 10.74 -21.18 6.80
N GLY A 261 10.12 -21.71 5.75
CA GLY A 261 9.43 -22.99 5.80
C GLY A 261 10.41 -24.14 5.97
N GLN A 262 9.88 -25.36 6.13
CA GLN A 262 10.68 -26.58 6.26
C GLN A 262 11.57 -26.86 5.04
N ASP A 263 11.20 -26.31 3.88
CA ASP A 263 11.94 -26.36 2.62
C ASP A 263 13.02 -25.27 2.51
N GLY A 264 13.23 -24.46 3.55
CA GLY A 264 14.17 -23.35 3.57
C GLY A 264 13.73 -22.13 2.76
N ARG A 265 12.48 -22.11 2.26
CA ARG A 265 11.95 -20.99 1.47
C ARG A 265 11.03 -20.10 2.30
N PHE A 266 10.99 -18.82 1.94
CA PHE A 266 10.19 -17.80 2.58
C PHE A 266 8.88 -17.59 1.82
N ARG A 267 7.77 -17.51 2.57
CA ARG A 267 6.42 -17.28 2.03
C ARG A 267 5.87 -16.00 2.60
N LYS A 268 5.73 -14.97 1.78
CA LYS A 268 5.02 -13.75 2.16
C LYS A 268 3.63 -13.76 1.55
N ILE A 269 2.64 -13.55 2.40
CA ILE A 269 1.25 -13.43 2.04
C ILE A 269 0.85 -11.96 2.16
N ARG A 270 0.16 -11.45 1.15
CA ARG A 270 -0.63 -10.22 1.28
C ARG A 270 -2.10 -10.58 1.39
N VAL A 271 -2.75 -10.05 2.43
CA VAL A 271 -4.19 -10.08 2.59
C VAL A 271 -4.76 -8.66 2.59
N ALA A 272 -6.05 -8.52 2.31
CA ALA A 272 -6.80 -7.29 2.53
C ALA A 272 -7.90 -7.54 3.57
N LEU A 273 -8.06 -6.61 4.50
CA LEU A 273 -9.20 -6.54 5.40
C LEU A 273 -10.21 -5.54 4.86
N VAL A 274 -11.47 -5.93 4.76
CA VAL A 274 -12.60 -5.07 4.38
C VAL A 274 -13.73 -5.25 5.38
N GLY A 275 -14.06 -4.20 6.12
CA GLY A 275 -15.12 -4.27 7.14
C GLY A 275 -14.94 -5.43 8.14
N GLY A 276 -13.69 -5.74 8.49
CA GLY A 276 -13.30 -6.84 9.37
C GLY A 276 -13.25 -8.24 8.76
N ARG A 277 -13.58 -8.39 7.48
CA ARG A 277 -13.42 -9.66 6.74
C ARG A 277 -12.08 -9.69 6.02
N VAL A 278 -11.41 -10.83 6.04
CA VAL A 278 -10.09 -11.02 5.40
C VAL A 278 -10.22 -11.69 4.03
N PHE A 279 -9.41 -11.24 3.07
CA PHE A 279 -9.36 -11.76 1.69
C PHE A 279 -7.92 -11.90 1.21
N PRO A 280 -7.63 -12.89 0.33
CA PRO A 280 -6.29 -13.05 -0.22
C PRO A 280 -6.01 -12.01 -1.30
N VAL A 281 -4.76 -11.54 -1.37
CA VAL A 281 -4.26 -10.71 -2.47
C VAL A 281 -3.17 -11.44 -3.24
N HIS A 282 -2.15 -11.97 -2.56
CA HIS A 282 -1.16 -12.85 -3.19
C HIS A 282 -0.39 -13.66 -2.15
N LEU A 283 0.28 -14.71 -2.64
CA LEU A 283 1.36 -15.40 -1.95
C LEU A 283 2.61 -15.36 -2.85
N ALA A 284 3.73 -14.90 -2.29
CA ALA A 284 5.03 -14.86 -2.95
C ALA A 284 6.00 -15.81 -2.25
N VAL A 285 6.72 -16.62 -3.02
CA VAL A 285 7.70 -17.61 -2.53
C VAL A 285 9.10 -17.21 -2.97
N SER A 286 10.05 -17.17 -2.05
CA SER A 286 11.44 -16.79 -2.35
C SER A 286 12.46 -17.60 -1.57
N GLU A 287 13.64 -17.74 -2.15
CA GLU A 287 14.84 -18.23 -1.50
C GLU A 287 15.47 -17.18 -0.55
N HIS A 288 15.01 -15.93 -0.62
CA HIS A 288 15.49 -14.82 0.23
C HIS A 288 14.38 -14.30 1.15
N TRP A 289 14.75 -13.88 2.36
CA TRP A 289 13.81 -13.47 3.41
C TRP A 289 13.06 -12.15 3.12
N MET A 290 13.63 -11.26 2.29
CA MET A 290 13.00 -9.99 1.93
C MET A 290 12.13 -10.17 0.68
N VAL A 291 10.89 -10.60 0.89
CA VAL A 291 10.00 -11.04 -0.20
C VAL A 291 9.13 -9.90 -0.73
N HIS A 292 9.25 -9.62 -2.02
CA HIS A 292 8.28 -8.85 -2.80
C HIS A 292 7.90 -9.65 -4.04
N TYR A 293 6.63 -9.64 -4.42
CA TYR A 293 6.12 -10.45 -5.54
C TYR A 293 6.95 -10.25 -6.82
N VAL A 294 7.26 -8.98 -7.14
CA VAL A 294 8.07 -8.57 -8.29
C VAL A 294 9.51 -9.11 -8.26
N ASN A 295 10.08 -9.33 -7.07
CA ASN A 295 11.46 -9.79 -6.90
C ASN A 295 11.54 -11.30 -6.58
N ALA A 296 10.42 -11.95 -6.32
CA ALA A 296 10.36 -13.36 -5.92
C ALA A 296 10.45 -14.35 -7.10
N GLY A 297 10.48 -13.84 -8.34
CA GLY A 297 10.58 -14.68 -9.54
C GLY A 297 9.28 -15.43 -9.90
N MET A 298 8.13 -14.98 -9.40
CA MET A 298 6.83 -15.65 -9.58
C MET A 298 6.45 -15.81 -11.07
N TYR A 299 6.76 -14.81 -11.91
CA TYR A 299 6.46 -14.83 -13.34
C TYR A 299 7.18 -15.94 -14.11
N GLY A 300 8.41 -16.27 -13.71
CA GLY A 300 9.23 -17.28 -14.39
C GLY A 300 9.03 -18.72 -13.88
N ASP A 301 8.48 -18.90 -12.69
CA ASP A 301 8.46 -20.19 -12.00
C ASP A 301 7.04 -20.78 -11.86
N ALA A 302 6.78 -21.83 -12.62
CA ALA A 302 5.47 -22.51 -12.63
C ALA A 302 5.15 -23.20 -11.29
N ALA A 303 6.15 -23.67 -10.54
CA ALA A 303 5.93 -24.32 -9.25
C ALA A 303 5.50 -23.28 -8.21
N LYS A 304 6.15 -22.11 -8.18
CA LYS A 304 5.74 -20.99 -7.32
C LYS A 304 4.32 -20.51 -7.62
N ARG A 305 3.94 -20.43 -8.91
CA ARG A 305 2.55 -20.10 -9.31
C ARG A 305 1.55 -21.16 -8.90
N ALA A 306 1.90 -22.45 -9.02
CA ALA A 306 1.04 -23.54 -8.58
C ALA A 306 0.80 -23.50 -7.07
N GLU A 307 1.83 -23.12 -6.29
CA GLU A 307 1.74 -22.92 -4.85
C GLU A 307 0.83 -21.72 -4.48
N GLU A 308 0.97 -20.58 -5.16
CA GLU A 308 0.07 -19.44 -4.98
C GLU A 308 -1.38 -19.83 -5.31
N ALA A 309 -1.62 -20.53 -6.42
CA ALA A 309 -2.95 -20.99 -6.79
C ALA A 309 -3.54 -21.97 -5.76
N ALA A 310 -2.71 -22.83 -5.16
CA ALA A 310 -3.14 -23.71 -4.07
C ALA A 310 -3.51 -22.92 -2.81
N PHE A 311 -2.75 -21.88 -2.48
CA PHE A 311 -3.07 -20.98 -1.38
C PHE A 311 -4.41 -20.28 -1.57
N PHE A 312 -4.72 -19.75 -2.77
CA PHE A 312 -6.02 -19.15 -3.04
C PHE A 312 -7.19 -20.13 -2.80
N ARG A 313 -7.03 -21.40 -3.20
CA ARG A 313 -8.05 -22.43 -2.97
C ARG A 313 -8.23 -22.77 -1.49
N ALA A 314 -7.14 -22.81 -0.73
CA ALA A 314 -7.13 -23.14 0.70
C ALA A 314 -7.30 -21.91 1.62
N PHE A 315 -7.56 -20.73 1.04
CA PHE A 315 -7.66 -19.49 1.81
C PHE A 315 -8.80 -19.49 2.83
N PRO A 316 -10.01 -20.02 2.54
CA PRO A 316 -11.08 -20.08 3.53
C PRO A 316 -10.66 -20.81 4.83
N GLU A 317 -9.96 -21.93 4.70
CA GLU A 317 -9.45 -22.71 5.83
C GLU A 317 -8.33 -21.96 6.56
N PHE A 318 -7.43 -21.30 5.82
CA PHE A 318 -6.40 -20.42 6.39
C PHE A 318 -7.03 -19.28 7.20
N ALA A 319 -8.02 -18.59 6.63
CA ALA A 319 -8.73 -17.50 7.28
C ALA A 319 -9.47 -17.97 8.55
N GLN A 320 -10.12 -19.14 8.50
CA GLN A 320 -10.81 -19.72 9.66
C GLN A 320 -9.83 -20.06 10.79
N ARG A 321 -8.70 -20.70 10.46
CA ARG A 321 -7.68 -21.08 11.43
C ARG A 321 -7.05 -19.89 12.14
N HIS A 322 -6.88 -18.78 11.43
CA HIS A 322 -6.33 -17.54 11.96
C HIS A 322 -7.39 -16.48 12.32
N ALA A 323 -8.66 -16.87 12.44
CA ALA A 323 -9.75 -15.94 12.74
C ALA A 323 -9.52 -15.07 13.99
N PRO A 324 -8.99 -15.59 15.12
CA PRO A 324 -8.68 -14.76 16.29
C PRO A 324 -7.64 -13.65 15.99
N ALA A 325 -6.62 -13.96 15.18
CA ALA A 325 -5.58 -13.00 14.80
C ALA A 325 -6.15 -11.91 13.89
N PHE A 326 -6.95 -12.28 12.89
CA PHE A 326 -7.58 -11.32 11.98
C PHE A 326 -8.64 -10.45 12.67
N SER A 327 -9.42 -11.00 13.61
CA SER A 327 -10.36 -10.23 14.43
C SER A 327 -9.62 -9.18 15.25
N ALA A 328 -8.57 -9.59 15.98
CA ALA A 328 -7.76 -8.67 16.77
C ALA A 328 -7.10 -7.59 15.90
N LEU A 329 -6.57 -7.96 14.74
CA LEU A 329 -5.97 -7.01 13.79
C LEU A 329 -6.99 -5.98 13.31
N SER A 330 -8.17 -6.43 12.88
CA SER A 330 -9.24 -5.55 12.42
C SER A 330 -9.72 -4.60 13.51
N GLU A 331 -10.02 -5.13 14.70
CA GLU A 331 -10.54 -4.35 15.82
C GLU A 331 -9.55 -3.27 16.28
N ARG A 332 -8.27 -3.62 16.38
CA ARG A 332 -7.22 -2.72 16.89
C ARG A 332 -6.81 -1.65 15.87
N LEU A 333 -6.87 -1.96 14.57
CA LEU A 333 -6.68 -0.96 13.51
C LEU A 333 -7.90 -0.05 13.37
N GLY A 334 -9.10 -0.63 13.29
CA GLY A 334 -10.34 0.11 13.05
C GLY A 334 -10.37 0.76 11.67
N LEU A 335 -9.77 0.13 10.66
CA LEU A 335 -9.79 0.56 9.26
C LEU A 335 -10.89 -0.17 8.50
N ASP A 336 -11.55 0.54 7.59
CA ASP A 336 -12.54 -0.02 6.67
C ASP A 336 -11.88 -0.87 5.58
N TYR A 337 -10.71 -0.44 5.11
CA TYR A 337 -9.88 -1.12 4.12
C TYR A 337 -8.39 -1.00 4.48
N VAL A 338 -7.68 -2.12 4.54
CA VAL A 338 -6.23 -2.13 4.76
C VAL A 338 -5.63 -3.40 4.18
N CYS A 339 -4.45 -3.33 3.56
CA CYS A 339 -3.69 -4.53 3.25
C CYS A 339 -2.64 -4.80 4.32
N VAL A 340 -2.31 -6.07 4.47
CA VAL A 340 -1.39 -6.57 5.48
C VAL A 340 -0.43 -7.55 4.81
N ASP A 341 0.87 -7.28 4.93
CA ASP A 341 1.92 -8.23 4.55
C ASP A 341 2.28 -9.06 5.79
N LEU A 342 2.20 -10.38 5.65
CA LEU A 342 2.41 -11.32 6.73
C LEU A 342 3.02 -12.64 6.25
N ALA A 343 3.46 -13.46 7.20
CA ALA A 343 3.84 -14.85 6.97
C ALA A 343 3.27 -15.74 8.09
N GLU A 344 3.20 -17.03 7.83
CA GLU A 344 2.92 -18.02 8.88
C GLU A 344 4.24 -18.55 9.44
N THR A 345 4.42 -18.49 10.76
CA THR A 345 5.60 -19.02 11.44
C THR A 345 5.51 -20.54 11.64
N ALA A 346 6.63 -21.19 11.92
CA ALA A 346 6.66 -22.64 12.17
C ALA A 346 5.78 -23.09 13.36
N ASP A 347 5.53 -22.21 14.33
CA ASP A 347 4.61 -22.44 15.46
C ASP A 347 3.16 -22.02 15.20
N GLY A 348 2.82 -21.65 13.95
CA GLY A 348 1.45 -21.40 13.51
C GLY A 348 0.90 -20.01 13.86
N ARG A 349 1.75 -19.04 14.21
CA ARG A 349 1.35 -17.64 14.39
C ARG A 349 1.45 -16.85 13.08
N LEU A 350 0.73 -15.75 13.00
CA LEU A 350 0.89 -14.78 11.92
C LEU A 350 1.98 -13.77 12.26
N LEU A 351 3.12 -13.88 11.59
CA LEU A 351 4.16 -12.85 11.61
C LEU A 351 3.70 -11.67 10.75
N ILE A 352 3.43 -10.52 11.37
CA ILE A 352 3.01 -9.31 10.66
C ILE A 352 4.22 -8.43 10.35
N PHE A 353 4.45 -8.12 9.08
CA PHE A 353 5.53 -7.24 8.63
C PHE A 353 5.07 -5.77 8.59
N GLU A 354 3.87 -5.54 8.07
CA GLU A 354 3.25 -4.23 7.93
C GLU A 354 1.77 -4.33 7.62
N ALA A 355 1.04 -3.27 7.96
CA ALA A 355 -0.31 -3.00 7.48
C ALA A 355 -0.33 -1.57 6.93
N ASP A 356 -0.95 -1.33 5.78
CA ASP A 356 -1.03 0.00 5.17
C ASP A 356 -2.23 0.08 4.20
N PRO A 357 -3.07 1.12 4.27
CA PRO A 357 -4.11 1.34 3.26
C PRO A 357 -3.53 1.64 1.87
N ALA A 358 -2.33 2.20 1.73
CA ALA A 358 -1.72 2.59 0.47
C ALA A 358 -1.00 1.44 -0.28
N MET A 359 -1.26 0.20 0.11
CA MET A 359 -0.78 -0.99 -0.59
C MET A 359 -1.67 -1.34 -1.79
N VAL A 360 -1.03 -1.77 -2.87
CA VAL A 360 -1.75 -2.26 -4.06
C VAL A 360 -2.33 -3.66 -3.83
N ALA A 361 -3.59 -3.83 -4.23
CA ALA A 361 -4.26 -5.10 -4.44
C ALA A 361 -4.85 -5.12 -5.86
N HIS A 362 -4.42 -6.07 -6.68
CA HIS A 362 -4.79 -6.15 -8.11
C HIS A 362 -4.62 -7.59 -8.63
N ALA A 363 -5.29 -7.89 -9.75
CA ALA A 363 -5.19 -9.15 -10.50
C ALA A 363 -4.85 -8.89 -11.99
N MET A 364 -3.81 -8.08 -12.22
CA MET A 364 -3.51 -7.49 -13.54
C MET A 364 -2.39 -8.18 -14.30
N GLU A 365 -1.89 -9.31 -13.81
CA GLU A 365 -0.87 -10.06 -14.53
C GLU A 365 -1.43 -10.57 -15.86
N PRO A 366 -0.66 -10.41 -16.94
CA PRO A 366 -1.05 -10.93 -18.24
C PRO A 366 -1.11 -12.44 -18.24
N GLY A 367 -1.94 -13.00 -19.11
CA GLY A 367 -1.91 -14.43 -19.42
C GLY A 367 -2.94 -15.29 -18.70
N ALA A 368 -3.09 -16.51 -19.21
CA ALA A 368 -4.03 -17.50 -18.70
C ALA A 368 -3.49 -18.20 -17.45
N GLU A 369 -2.16 -18.25 -17.30
CA GLU A 369 -1.47 -18.84 -16.16
C GLU A 369 -1.73 -18.09 -14.85
N PHE A 370 -2.20 -16.83 -14.90
CA PHE A 370 -2.60 -16.04 -13.72
C PHE A 370 -4.13 -15.93 -13.56
N ALA A 371 -4.93 -16.72 -14.30
CA ALA A 371 -6.39 -16.68 -14.20
C ALA A 371 -6.90 -16.89 -12.75
N TYR A 372 -6.22 -17.74 -11.98
CA TYR A 372 -6.54 -17.98 -10.58
C TYR A 372 -6.45 -16.72 -9.69
N ARG A 373 -5.59 -15.74 -10.02
CA ARG A 373 -5.52 -14.47 -9.28
C ARG A 373 -6.75 -13.61 -9.53
N ARG A 374 -7.24 -13.57 -10.77
CA ARG A 374 -8.48 -12.86 -11.13
C ARG A 374 -9.69 -13.44 -10.42
N GLU A 375 -9.80 -14.77 -10.41
CA GLU A 375 -10.86 -15.49 -9.67
C GLU A 375 -10.71 -15.29 -8.16
N GLY A 376 -9.50 -15.41 -7.63
CA GLY A 376 -9.21 -15.31 -6.20
C GLY A 376 -9.39 -13.90 -5.60
N ILE A 377 -9.20 -12.84 -6.39
CA ILE A 377 -9.37 -11.44 -5.95
C ILE A 377 -10.80 -10.94 -6.16
N ALA A 378 -11.60 -11.57 -7.03
CA ALA A 378 -12.98 -11.13 -7.28
C ALA A 378 -13.82 -10.98 -5.99
N PRO A 379 -13.77 -11.90 -4.99
CA PRO A 379 -14.48 -11.74 -3.72
C PRO A 379 -14.04 -10.50 -2.92
N LEU A 380 -12.75 -10.12 -2.97
CA LEU A 380 -12.26 -8.89 -2.31
C LEU A 380 -12.89 -7.65 -2.95
N ARG A 381 -12.90 -7.58 -4.28
CA ARG A 381 -13.52 -6.47 -5.02
C ARG A 381 -15.01 -6.35 -4.67
N GLU A 382 -15.75 -7.46 -4.73
CA GLU A 382 -17.17 -7.49 -4.37
C GLU A 382 -17.42 -7.06 -2.93
N ALA A 383 -16.58 -7.52 -1.99
CA ALA A 383 -16.68 -7.14 -0.59
C ALA A 383 -16.42 -5.65 -0.37
N PHE A 384 -15.44 -5.06 -1.07
CA PHE A 384 -15.17 -3.62 -0.99
C PHE A 384 -16.35 -2.80 -1.51
N VAL A 385 -16.88 -3.13 -2.69
CA VAL A 385 -18.06 -2.46 -3.26
C VAL A 385 -19.27 -2.60 -2.33
N GLY A 386 -19.51 -3.80 -1.81
CA GLY A 386 -20.59 -4.06 -0.85
C GLY A 386 -20.44 -3.28 0.45
N TRP A 387 -19.22 -3.15 0.97
CA TRP A 387 -18.93 -2.38 2.18
C TRP A 387 -19.25 -0.90 1.99
N VAL A 388 -18.80 -0.29 0.88
CA VAL A 388 -19.09 1.12 0.58
C VAL A 388 -20.60 1.36 0.47
N ARG A 389 -21.35 0.45 -0.16
CA ARG A 389 -22.82 0.51 -0.24
C ARG A 389 -23.47 0.45 1.15
N ALA A 390 -23.05 -0.50 1.98
CA ALA A 390 -23.58 -0.63 3.34
C ALA A 390 -23.29 0.59 4.22
N ARG A 391 -22.10 1.20 4.11
CA ARG A 391 -21.75 2.42 4.84
C ARG A 391 -22.62 3.61 4.43
N ARG A 392 -22.95 3.73 3.14
CA ARG A 392 -23.89 4.73 2.63
C ARG A 392 -25.30 4.53 3.19
N GLU A 393 -25.81 3.31 3.13
CA GLU A 393 -27.18 2.97 3.57
C GLU A 393 -27.37 3.16 5.07
N GLY A 394 -26.39 2.76 5.89
CA GLY A 394 -26.44 2.90 7.35
C GLY A 394 -26.19 4.32 7.88
N TRP A 395 -25.98 5.31 7.00
CA TRP A 395 -25.76 6.71 7.35
C TRP A 395 -27.00 7.59 7.17
N GLY A 396 -28.04 7.05 6.52
CA GLY A 396 -29.31 7.72 6.26
C GLY A 396 -30.20 7.86 7.48
#